data_AF-A0A8H6SRA9-F1
#
_entry.id   AF-A0A8H6SRA9-F1
#
_cell.length_a   1.000
_cell.length_b   1.000
_cell.length_c   1.000
_cell.angle_alpha   90.00
_cell.angle_beta   90.00
_cell.angle_gamma   90.00
#
_symmetry.space_group_name_H-M   'P 1'
#
loop_
_entity.id
_entity.type
_entity.pdbx_description
1 polymer ?
#
loop_
_entity_poly.entity_id
_entity_poly.type
_entity_poly.pdbx_seq_one_letter_code
_entity_poly.pdbx_strand_id
1 'polypeptide(L)'
;MSTDAAKPQLLDPILLAEALGFSPQLLLDDLINVANQTVQDGVNGVEDFLRKRSEELGQEDTNNEIEQGLVAFQTLLEFLTDVAFDFLEAWALRNIFAVPRDLPIVMPHNEGLDLTHTSEEVKQLLEEVNETRAEIFRQRKLRQELMRATQRRKAETRRMRALLDKLAPYEAMEAHELPDALVEMQAAAERLPELQPATINALSQLRDSEEGTRQWELGKTGYIKWATAQLLAKADAGAQDLLPEVVNVEQFANTSAALDKVSRNLSFADAMDET
;
A
#
# COMPACT_ATOMS: atom_id res chain seq x y z
N MET A 1 -13.21 52.29 47.62
CA MET A 1 -12.79 52.16 46.21
C MET A 1 -11.52 51.32 46.21
N SER A 2 -11.68 50.00 46.21
CA SER A 2 -10.57 49.05 46.14
C SER A 2 -10.71 48.34 44.81
N THR A 3 -9.94 48.77 43.81
CA THR A 3 -9.82 48.04 42.55
C THR A 3 -8.96 46.83 42.84
N ASP A 4 -9.61 45.73 43.19
CA ASP A 4 -9.02 44.40 43.16
C ASP A 4 -8.66 44.11 41.69
N ALA A 5 -7.41 44.39 41.32
CA ALA A 5 -6.90 44.13 39.99
C ALA A 5 -6.78 42.61 39.86
N ALA A 6 -7.89 41.98 39.50
CA ALA A 6 -7.98 40.56 39.24
C ALA A 6 -6.86 40.17 38.29
N LYS A 7 -6.00 39.25 38.75
CA LYS A 7 -4.91 38.69 37.94
C LYS A 7 -5.52 38.25 36.60
N PRO A 8 -5.06 38.80 35.46
CA PRO A 8 -5.67 38.48 34.18
C PRO A 8 -5.57 36.97 33.99
N GLN A 9 -6.71 36.33 33.83
CA GLN A 9 -6.74 34.90 33.58
C GLN A 9 -6.15 34.72 32.18
N LEU A 10 -4.97 34.10 32.13
CA LEU A 10 -4.26 33.84 30.88
C LEU A 10 -4.88 32.63 30.18
N LEU A 11 -4.93 32.66 28.84
CA LEU A 11 -5.35 31.51 28.03
C LEU A 11 -4.54 30.26 28.41
N ASP A 12 -5.16 29.09 28.21
CA ASP A 12 -4.48 27.84 28.45
C ASP A 12 -3.26 27.71 27.51
N PRO A 13 -2.08 27.29 28.01
CA PRO A 13 -0.86 27.20 27.22
C PRO A 13 -0.99 26.36 25.94
N ILE A 14 -1.93 25.40 25.95
CA ILE A 14 -2.22 24.51 24.81
C ILE A 14 -2.84 25.28 23.65
N LEU A 15 -3.81 26.16 23.92
CA LEU A 15 -4.45 26.96 22.88
C LEU A 15 -3.46 27.95 22.26
N LEU A 16 -2.55 28.47 23.08
CA LEU A 16 -1.48 29.34 22.61
C LEU A 16 -0.48 28.60 21.71
N ALA A 17 -0.08 27.39 22.11
CA ALA A 17 0.80 26.55 21.30
C ALA A 17 0.13 26.13 19.99
N GLU A 18 -1.18 25.88 20.01
CA GLU A 18 -1.99 25.64 18.83
C GLU A 18 -2.06 26.88 17.92
N ALA A 19 -2.18 28.08 18.49
CA ALA A 19 -2.18 29.35 17.76
C ALA A 19 -0.87 29.61 17.00
N LEU A 20 0.24 29.40 17.72
CA LEU A 20 1.58 29.73 17.25
C LEU A 20 2.17 28.61 16.40
N GLY A 21 1.66 27.38 16.52
CA GLY A 21 2.23 26.18 15.91
C GLY A 21 3.49 25.67 16.62
N PHE A 22 3.90 26.29 17.72
CA PHE A 22 5.03 25.89 18.56
C PHE A 22 4.78 26.28 20.02
N SER A 23 5.47 25.62 20.94
CA SER A 23 5.43 26.01 22.37
C SER A 23 6.35 27.20 22.62
N PRO A 24 5.87 28.31 23.21
CA PRO A 24 6.70 29.45 23.56
C PRO A 24 7.91 29.11 24.44
N GLN A 25 7.77 28.10 25.31
CA GLN A 25 8.87 27.64 26.16
C GLN A 25 10.03 27.09 25.32
N LEU A 26 9.73 26.26 24.30
CA LEU A 26 10.77 25.70 23.43
C LEU A 26 11.51 26.79 22.65
N LEU A 27 10.82 27.83 22.21
CA LEU A 27 11.46 28.97 21.54
C LEU A 27 12.40 29.74 22.48
N LEU A 28 12.03 29.89 23.75
CA LEU A 28 12.87 30.55 24.76
C LEU A 28 14.07 29.67 25.12
N ASP A 29 13.89 28.36 25.25
CA ASP A 29 14.98 27.40 25.46
C ASP A 29 15.99 27.44 24.31
N ASP A 30 15.51 27.41 23.06
CA ASP A 30 16.35 27.51 21.87
C ASP A 30 17.10 28.85 21.82
N LEU A 31 16.46 29.95 22.22
CA LEU A 31 17.10 31.26 22.30
C LEU A 31 18.23 31.28 23.34
N ILE A 32 18.00 30.70 24.52
CA ILE A 32 19.01 30.60 25.59
C ILE A 32 20.20 29.76 25.10
N ASN A 33 19.93 28.65 24.42
CA ASN A 33 20.98 27.79 23.85
C ASN A 33 21.85 28.55 22.83
N VAL A 34 21.22 29.29 21.92
CA VAL A 34 21.94 30.10 20.91
C VAL A 34 22.72 31.23 21.58
N ALA A 35 22.17 31.88 22.60
CA ALA A 35 22.86 32.93 23.32
C ALA A 35 24.11 32.42 24.05
N ASN A 36 24.01 31.29 24.74
CA ASN A 36 25.14 30.65 25.41
C ASN A 36 26.23 30.23 24.41
N GLN A 37 25.85 29.69 23.25
CA GLN A 37 26.80 29.39 22.17
C GLN A 37 27.49 30.66 21.66
N THR A 38 26.73 31.73 21.43
CA THR A 38 27.27 33.01 20.96
C THR A 38 28.25 33.63 21.97
N VAL A 39 27.95 33.50 23.27
CA VAL A 39 28.86 33.92 24.35
C VAL A 39 30.16 33.14 24.29
N GLN A 40 30.09 31.80 24.18
CA GLN A 40 31.28 30.96 24.07
C GLN A 40 32.11 31.30 22.83
N ASP A 41 31.46 31.44 21.67
CA ASP A 41 32.12 31.80 20.42
C ASP A 41 32.77 33.19 20.51
N GLY A 42 32.11 34.14 21.17
CA GLY A 42 32.65 35.46 21.45
C GLY A 42 33.91 35.42 22.33
N VAL A 43 33.88 34.63 23.41
CA VAL A 43 35.03 34.43 24.31
C VAL A 43 36.19 33.77 23.57
N ASN A 44 35.93 32.73 22.78
CA ASN A 44 36.94 32.05 21.96
C ASN A 44 37.58 33.01 20.95
N GLY A 45 36.78 33.86 20.29
CA GLY A 45 37.29 34.85 19.35
C GLY A 45 38.16 35.92 20.02
N VAL A 46 37.84 36.30 21.26
CA VAL A 46 38.68 37.19 22.08
C VAL A 46 39.98 36.48 22.47
N GLU A 47 39.93 35.20 22.84
CA GLU A 47 41.12 34.39 23.15
C GLU A 47 42.10 34.37 21.96
N ASP A 48 41.60 33.99 20.78
CA ASP A 48 42.41 33.89 19.56
C ASP A 48 43.04 35.24 19.20
N PHE A 49 42.28 36.34 19.36
CA PHE A 49 42.77 37.68 19.12
C PHE A 49 43.89 38.07 20.09
N LEU A 50 43.70 37.82 21.39
CA LEU A 50 44.69 38.15 22.42
C LEU A 50 45.96 37.29 22.29
N ARG A 51 45.81 36.00 21.97
CA ARG A 51 46.94 35.09 21.73
C ARG A 51 47.78 35.54 20.54
N LYS A 52 47.14 35.83 19.40
CA LYS A 52 47.83 36.35 18.22
C LYS A 52 48.55 37.67 18.52
N ARG A 53 47.94 38.55 19.31
CA ARG A 53 48.53 39.83 19.68
C ARG A 53 49.73 39.68 20.61
N SER A 54 49.67 38.74 21.56
CA SER A 54 50.76 38.38 22.46
C SER A 54 51.98 37.85 21.70
N GLU A 55 51.74 36.97 20.71
CA GLU A 55 52.78 36.42 19.82
C GLU A 55 53.48 37.53 19.00
N GLU A 56 52.72 38.48 18.45
CA GLU A 56 53.26 39.64 17.72
C GLU A 56 54.15 40.54 18.59
N LEU A 57 53.88 40.61 19.89
CA LEU A 57 54.60 41.44 20.87
C LEU A 57 55.76 40.68 21.56
N GLY A 58 55.89 39.37 21.34
CA GLY A 58 56.88 38.52 21.99
C GLY A 58 56.69 38.38 23.51
N GLN A 59 55.45 38.47 24.00
CA GLN A 59 55.10 38.46 25.43
C GLN A 59 54.47 37.12 25.85
N GLU A 60 55.18 36.01 25.63
CA GLU A 60 54.67 34.66 25.94
C GLU A 60 54.33 34.45 27.43
N ASP A 61 55.01 35.18 28.33
CA ASP A 61 54.79 35.10 29.78
C ASP A 61 53.40 35.60 30.22
N THR A 62 52.73 36.42 29.39
CA THR A 62 51.41 36.99 29.70
C THR A 62 50.26 36.04 29.34
N ASN A 63 50.52 34.95 28.62
CA ASN A 63 49.47 34.01 28.18
C ASN A 63 48.70 33.38 29.36
N ASN A 64 49.39 33.03 30.45
CA ASN A 64 48.74 32.46 31.64
C ASN A 64 47.81 33.48 32.34
N GLU A 65 48.19 34.75 32.37
CA GLU A 65 47.37 35.82 32.94
C GLU A 65 46.15 36.11 32.05
N ILE A 66 46.33 36.05 30.73
CA ILE A 66 45.25 36.17 29.75
C ILE A 66 44.24 35.02 29.91
N GLU A 67 44.71 33.78 30.00
CA GLU A 67 43.84 32.60 30.19
C GLU A 67 43.06 32.73 31.50
N GLN A 68 43.71 33.10 32.61
CA GLN A 68 43.03 33.28 33.90
C GLN A 68 42.01 34.43 33.89
N GLY A 69 42.36 35.56 33.25
CA GLY A 69 41.47 36.69 33.09
C GLY A 69 40.27 36.38 32.20
N LEU A 70 40.49 35.60 31.13
CA LEU A 70 39.45 35.17 30.21
C LEU A 70 38.48 34.19 30.87
N VAL A 71 38.97 33.23 31.66
CA VAL A 71 38.12 32.31 32.42
C VAL A 71 37.25 33.10 33.41
N ALA A 72 37.82 34.08 34.13
CA ALA A 72 37.05 34.93 35.03
C ALA A 72 36.00 35.77 34.28
N PHE A 73 36.35 36.30 33.10
CA PHE A 73 35.43 37.04 32.23
C PHE A 73 34.30 36.15 31.70
N GLN A 74 34.62 34.93 31.25
CA GLN A 74 33.64 33.95 30.77
C GLN A 74 32.63 33.61 31.88
N THR A 75 33.09 33.24 33.08
CA THR A 75 32.18 32.93 34.19
C THR A 75 31.29 34.12 34.57
N LEU A 76 31.83 35.35 34.53
CA LEU A 76 31.04 36.56 34.79
C LEU A 76 29.99 36.77 33.70
N LEU A 77 30.36 36.58 32.43
CA LEU A 77 29.46 36.76 31.30
C LEU A 77 28.35 35.71 31.31
N GLU A 78 28.68 34.44 31.53
CA GLU A 78 27.74 33.33 31.69
C GLU A 78 26.71 33.62 32.79
N PHE A 79 27.17 34.04 33.97
CA PHE A 79 26.28 34.39 35.08
C PHE A 79 25.35 35.56 34.73
N LEU A 80 25.86 36.60 34.08
CA LEU A 80 25.05 37.75 33.71
C LEU A 80 24.02 37.39 32.64
N THR A 81 24.42 36.57 31.65
CA THR A 81 23.51 36.13 30.60
C THR A 81 22.42 35.22 31.15
N ASP A 82 22.75 34.28 32.02
CA ASP A 82 21.78 33.40 32.69
C ASP A 82 20.69 34.22 33.41
N VAL A 83 21.10 35.17 34.26
CA VAL A 83 20.18 36.06 34.98
C VAL A 83 19.34 36.92 34.02
N ALA A 84 19.95 37.48 32.97
CA ALA A 84 19.23 38.31 32.01
C ALA A 84 18.21 37.51 31.19
N PHE A 85 18.55 36.27 30.82
CA PHE A 85 17.66 35.41 30.06
C PHE A 85 16.56 34.80 30.93
N ASP A 86 16.79 34.51 32.20
CA ASP A 86 15.72 34.15 33.16
C ASP A 86 14.68 35.28 33.26
N PHE A 87 15.13 36.53 33.33
CA PHE A 87 14.23 37.68 33.34
C PHE A 87 13.49 37.85 32.01
N LEU A 88 14.18 37.62 30.89
CA LEU A 88 13.57 37.65 29.57
C LEU A 88 12.50 36.57 29.43
N GLU A 89 12.77 35.33 29.88
CA GLU A 89 11.85 34.21 29.81
C GLU A 89 10.58 34.53 30.60
N ALA A 90 10.75 34.92 31.87
CA ALA A 90 9.64 35.28 32.74
C ALA A 90 8.83 36.47 32.20
N TRP A 91 9.51 37.47 31.62
CA TRP A 91 8.85 38.63 31.03
C TRP A 91 8.12 38.29 29.73
N ALA A 92 8.71 37.45 28.87
CA ALA A 92 8.13 37.04 27.61
C ALA A 92 6.85 36.22 27.83
N LEU A 93 6.89 35.25 28.74
CA LEU A 93 5.71 34.45 29.11
C LEU A 93 4.59 35.29 29.74
N ARG A 94 4.93 36.38 30.43
CA ARG A 94 3.96 37.27 31.08
C ARG A 94 3.40 38.38 30.19
N ASN A 95 4.08 38.76 29.10
CA ASN A 95 3.67 39.92 28.30
C ASN A 95 3.50 39.58 26.81
N ILE A 96 4.47 38.91 26.18
CA ILE A 96 4.42 38.60 24.75
C ILE A 96 3.48 37.43 24.49
N PHE A 97 3.65 36.36 25.27
CA PHE A 97 2.89 35.13 25.16
C PHE A 97 1.69 35.10 26.10
N ALA A 98 1.36 36.24 26.71
CA ALA A 98 0.22 36.38 27.60
C ALA A 98 -0.98 36.89 26.83
N VAL A 99 -1.92 36.00 26.56
CA VAL A 99 -3.18 36.35 25.92
C VAL A 99 -4.31 36.29 26.95
N PRO A 100 -5.12 37.35 27.12
CA PRO A 100 -6.22 37.36 28.07
C PRO A 100 -7.35 36.42 27.62
N ARG A 101 -7.97 35.70 28.56
CA ARG A 101 -9.13 34.81 28.30
C ARG A 101 -10.37 35.52 27.77
N ASP A 102 -10.48 36.83 27.99
CA ASP A 102 -11.63 37.62 27.57
C ASP A 102 -11.65 37.91 26.06
N LEU A 103 -10.56 37.58 25.34
CA LEU A 103 -10.50 37.79 23.89
C LEU A 103 -11.07 36.56 23.16
N PRO A 104 -12.14 36.71 22.35
CA PRO A 104 -12.70 35.61 21.58
C PRO A 104 -11.82 35.31 20.37
N ILE A 105 -10.68 34.65 20.60
CA ILE A 105 -9.81 34.15 19.54
C ILE A 105 -10.39 32.84 19.03
N VAL A 106 -10.87 32.85 17.78
CA VAL A 106 -11.19 31.63 17.04
C VAL A 106 -10.06 31.39 16.05
N MET A 107 -9.42 30.23 16.15
CA MET A 107 -8.39 29.85 15.20
C MET A 107 -9.00 29.53 13.83
N PRO A 108 -8.29 29.76 12.72
CA PRO A 108 -8.79 29.42 11.39
C PRO A 108 -9.19 27.95 11.24
N HIS A 109 -8.46 27.02 11.87
CA HIS A 109 -8.80 25.59 11.82
C HIS A 109 -9.93 25.19 12.77
N ASN A 110 -10.35 26.07 13.67
CA ASN A 110 -11.54 25.92 14.49
C ASN A 110 -12.79 26.53 13.82
N GLU A 111 -12.65 27.06 12.60
CA GLU A 111 -13.78 27.53 11.82
C GLU A 111 -14.71 26.35 11.46
N GLY A 112 -15.96 26.42 11.92
CA GLY A 112 -16.94 25.35 11.74
C GLY A 112 -16.87 24.21 12.76
N LEU A 113 -16.03 24.33 13.79
CA LEU A 113 -16.03 23.37 14.90
C LEU A 113 -17.27 23.59 15.78
N ASP A 114 -18.30 22.77 15.56
CA ASP A 114 -19.49 22.76 16.40
C ASP A 114 -19.33 21.70 17.51
N LEU A 115 -19.06 22.17 18.73
CA LEU A 115 -18.96 21.31 19.92
C LEU A 115 -20.32 21.04 20.57
N THR A 116 -21.42 21.49 19.97
CA THR A 116 -22.77 21.29 20.54
C THR A 116 -23.36 19.90 20.24
N HIS A 117 -22.72 19.13 19.35
CA HIS A 117 -23.13 17.77 19.01
C HIS A 117 -23.13 16.84 20.23
N THR A 118 -24.21 16.10 20.39
CA THR A 118 -24.33 15.12 21.47
C THR A 118 -23.45 13.90 21.20
N SER A 119 -22.99 13.22 22.25
CA SER A 119 -22.18 11.98 22.09
C SER A 119 -22.93 10.89 21.32
N GLU A 120 -24.26 10.89 21.38
CA GLU A 120 -25.11 9.95 20.63
C GLU A 120 -25.14 10.29 19.14
N GLU A 121 -25.28 11.56 18.77
CA GLU A 121 -25.20 12.02 17.37
C GLU A 121 -23.85 11.68 16.74
N VAL A 122 -22.75 11.92 17.45
CA VAL A 122 -21.39 11.59 16.96
C VAL A 122 -21.26 10.09 16.71
N LYS A 123 -21.81 9.24 17.59
CA LYS A 123 -21.80 7.78 17.38
C LYS A 123 -22.63 7.37 16.18
N GLN A 124 -23.80 7.97 15.97
CA GLN A 124 -24.65 7.70 14.81
C GLN A 124 -23.94 8.08 13.51
N LEU A 125 -23.31 9.27 13.46
CA LEU A 125 -22.53 9.71 12.30
C LEU A 125 -21.32 8.80 12.03
N LEU A 126 -20.63 8.34 13.08
CA LEU A 126 -19.54 7.38 12.91
C LEU A 126 -20.03 6.04 12.35
N GLU A 127 -21.19 5.57 12.80
CA GLU A 127 -21.80 4.36 12.26
C GLU A 127 -22.18 4.55 10.78
N GLU A 128 -22.82 5.66 10.43
CA GLU A 128 -23.14 6.01 9.04
C GLU A 128 -21.88 6.08 8.16
N VAL A 129 -20.80 6.67 8.66
CA VAL A 129 -19.49 6.67 7.96
C VAL A 129 -18.96 5.26 7.77
N ASN A 130 -19.12 4.36 8.74
CA ASN A 130 -18.69 2.97 8.60
C ASN A 130 -19.57 2.17 7.64
N GLU A 131 -20.87 2.39 7.65
CA GLU A 131 -21.82 1.79 6.72
C GLU A 131 -21.53 2.23 5.28
N THR A 132 -21.31 3.53 5.05
CA THR A 132 -20.96 4.05 3.72
C THR A 132 -19.61 3.53 3.24
N ARG A 133 -18.61 3.41 4.13
CA ARG A 133 -17.34 2.73 3.80
C ARG A 133 -17.57 1.28 3.38
N ALA A 134 -18.36 0.53 4.14
CA ALA A 134 -18.70 -0.85 3.82
C ALA A 134 -19.42 -0.95 2.46
N GLU A 135 -20.34 -0.03 2.18
CA GLU A 135 -21.03 0.06 0.89
C GLU A 135 -20.06 0.33 -0.26
N ILE A 136 -19.12 1.27 -0.10
CA ILE A 136 -18.06 1.52 -1.10
C ILE A 136 -17.25 0.24 -1.35
N PHE A 137 -16.92 -0.54 -0.31
CA PHE A 137 -16.23 -1.82 -0.48
C PHE A 137 -17.08 -2.85 -1.24
N ARG A 138 -18.39 -2.96 -0.92
CA ARG A 138 -19.33 -3.84 -1.64
C ARG A 138 -19.40 -3.46 -3.12
N GLN A 139 -19.53 -2.17 -3.42
CA GLN A 139 -19.59 -1.65 -4.79
C GLN A 139 -18.29 -1.89 -5.55
N ARG A 140 -17.12 -1.68 -4.91
CA ARG A 140 -15.81 -1.96 -5.52
C ARG A 140 -15.65 -3.44 -5.87
N LYS A 141 -16.07 -4.33 -4.97
CA LYS A 141 -16.02 -5.79 -5.20
C LYS A 141 -16.95 -6.20 -6.34
N LEU A 142 -18.20 -5.72 -6.32
CA LEU A 142 -19.17 -5.97 -7.40
C LEU A 142 -18.62 -5.47 -8.75
N ARG A 143 -18.06 -4.26 -8.79
CA ARG A 143 -17.43 -3.72 -9.99
C ARG A 143 -16.31 -4.62 -10.51
N GLN A 144 -15.47 -5.16 -9.62
CA GLN A 144 -14.41 -6.08 -10.02
C GLN A 144 -14.96 -7.37 -10.65
N GLU A 145 -16.01 -7.94 -10.07
CA GLU A 145 -16.67 -9.14 -10.60
C GLU A 145 -17.34 -8.88 -11.95
N LEU A 146 -18.05 -7.75 -12.09
CA LEU A 146 -18.64 -7.33 -13.37
C LEU A 146 -17.58 -7.09 -14.44
N MET A 147 -16.45 -6.46 -14.08
CA MET A 147 -15.33 -6.28 -15.01
C MET A 147 -14.76 -7.64 -15.48
N ARG A 148 -14.63 -8.63 -14.59
CA ARG A 148 -14.21 -9.98 -14.98
C ARG A 148 -15.24 -10.68 -15.88
N ALA A 149 -16.53 -10.58 -15.55
CA ALA A 149 -17.61 -11.19 -16.33
C ALA A 149 -17.71 -10.57 -17.74
N THR A 150 -17.60 -9.24 -17.85
CA THR A 150 -17.63 -8.53 -19.13
C THR A 150 -16.44 -8.91 -20.01
N GLN A 151 -15.24 -9.06 -19.45
CA GLN A 151 -14.06 -9.53 -20.20
C GLN A 151 -14.23 -10.98 -20.71
N ARG A 152 -14.76 -11.88 -19.87
CA ARG A 152 -15.06 -13.27 -20.27
C ARG A 152 -16.07 -13.29 -21.43
N ARG A 153 -17.18 -12.55 -21.31
CA ARG A 153 -18.18 -12.44 -22.38
C ARG A 153 -17.61 -11.84 -23.67
N LYS A 154 -16.75 -10.82 -23.57
CA LYS A 154 -16.06 -10.25 -24.74
C LYS A 154 -15.17 -11.29 -25.43
N ALA A 155 -14.39 -12.06 -24.67
CA ALA A 155 -13.54 -13.12 -25.22
C ALA A 155 -14.36 -14.24 -25.86
N GLU A 156 -15.44 -14.67 -25.23
CA GLU A 156 -16.37 -15.67 -25.77
C GLU A 156 -17.04 -15.18 -27.05
N THR A 157 -17.53 -13.94 -27.07
CA THR A 157 -18.11 -13.33 -28.26
C THR A 157 -17.10 -13.28 -29.40
N ARG A 158 -15.83 -12.95 -29.13
CA ARG A 158 -14.75 -13.00 -30.14
C ARG A 158 -14.52 -14.42 -30.68
N ARG A 159 -14.50 -15.43 -29.81
CA ARG A 159 -14.36 -16.84 -30.21
C ARG A 159 -15.52 -17.31 -31.08
N MET A 160 -16.75 -16.99 -30.68
CA MET A 160 -17.95 -17.33 -31.44
C MET A 160 -17.95 -16.63 -32.80
N ARG A 161 -17.60 -15.33 -32.85
CA ARG A 161 -17.47 -14.59 -34.12
C ARG A 161 -16.41 -15.22 -35.03
N ALA A 162 -15.22 -15.52 -34.51
CA ALA A 162 -14.18 -16.19 -35.29
C ALA A 162 -14.59 -17.59 -35.79
N LEU A 163 -15.44 -18.31 -35.05
CA LEU A 163 -16.01 -19.58 -35.50
C LEU A 163 -17.04 -19.35 -36.61
N LEU A 164 -17.92 -18.37 -36.47
CA LEU A 164 -18.85 -17.98 -37.54
C LEU A 164 -18.09 -17.53 -38.79
N ASP A 165 -17.03 -16.73 -38.66
CA ASP A 165 -16.20 -16.31 -39.80
C ASP A 165 -15.54 -17.51 -40.51
N LYS A 166 -15.20 -18.58 -39.78
CA LYS A 166 -14.70 -19.84 -40.36
C LYS A 166 -15.79 -20.67 -41.03
N LEU A 167 -17.02 -20.58 -40.55
CA LEU A 167 -18.18 -21.29 -41.10
C LEU A 167 -18.86 -20.52 -42.25
N ALA A 168 -18.71 -19.19 -42.30
CA ALA A 168 -19.28 -18.32 -43.31
C ALA A 168 -18.97 -18.75 -44.76
N PRO A 169 -17.76 -19.26 -45.10
CA PRO A 169 -17.48 -19.79 -46.43
C PRO A 169 -18.30 -21.05 -46.76
N TYR A 170 -18.63 -21.87 -45.75
CA TYR A 170 -19.38 -23.12 -45.93
C TYR A 170 -20.89 -22.89 -45.94
N GLU A 171 -21.39 -21.83 -45.30
CA GLU A 171 -22.78 -21.39 -45.46
C GLU A 171 -23.03 -20.74 -46.84
N ALA A 172 -22.00 -20.15 -47.44
CA ALA A 172 -22.05 -19.64 -48.81
C ALA A 172 -21.84 -20.72 -49.88
N MET A 173 -21.35 -21.92 -49.52
CA MET A 173 -21.35 -23.10 -50.38
C MET A 173 -22.77 -23.69 -50.37
N GLU A 174 -23.55 -23.40 -51.40
CA GLU A 174 -24.77 -24.16 -51.65
C GLU A 174 -24.43 -25.66 -51.84
N ALA A 175 -25.31 -26.55 -51.37
CA ALA A 175 -25.14 -28.01 -51.32
C ALA A 175 -24.92 -28.74 -52.67
N HIS A 176 -24.67 -28.01 -53.75
CA HIS A 176 -24.54 -28.52 -55.12
C HIS A 176 -23.10 -28.86 -55.53
N GLU A 177 -22.10 -28.61 -54.65
CA GLU A 177 -20.70 -28.99 -54.86
C GLU A 177 -20.13 -29.76 -53.65
N LEU A 178 -20.90 -30.66 -53.05
CA LEU A 178 -20.29 -31.71 -52.23
C LEU A 178 -19.34 -32.49 -53.16
N PRO A 179 -18.04 -32.64 -52.84
CA PRO A 179 -17.12 -33.38 -53.70
C PRO A 179 -17.73 -34.74 -54.05
N ASP A 180 -17.76 -35.12 -55.33
CA ASP A 180 -18.29 -36.42 -55.78
C ASP A 180 -17.71 -37.58 -54.96
N ALA A 181 -16.47 -37.42 -54.48
CA ALA A 181 -15.79 -38.34 -53.56
C ALA A 181 -16.57 -38.62 -52.25
N LEU A 182 -17.30 -37.67 -51.67
CA LEU A 182 -18.13 -37.87 -50.46
C LEU A 182 -19.42 -38.61 -50.79
N VAL A 183 -20.01 -38.35 -51.95
CA VAL A 183 -21.19 -39.08 -52.45
C VAL A 183 -20.80 -40.52 -52.81
N GLU A 184 -19.62 -40.72 -53.40
CA GLU A 184 -19.03 -42.04 -53.63
C GLU A 184 -18.67 -42.76 -52.33
N MET A 185 -18.12 -42.04 -51.34
CA MET A 185 -17.86 -42.61 -50.00
C MET A 185 -19.15 -43.02 -49.30
N GLN A 186 -20.20 -42.21 -49.39
CA GLN A 186 -21.51 -42.56 -48.85
C GLN A 186 -22.09 -43.78 -49.57
N ALA A 187 -22.04 -43.82 -50.90
CA ALA A 187 -22.49 -44.97 -51.68
C ALA A 187 -21.66 -46.23 -51.39
N ALA A 188 -20.35 -46.09 -51.10
CA ALA A 188 -19.49 -47.18 -50.66
C ALA A 188 -19.79 -47.62 -49.22
N ALA A 189 -20.11 -46.67 -48.32
CA ALA A 189 -20.53 -46.92 -46.94
C ALA A 189 -21.89 -47.64 -46.87
N GLU A 190 -22.83 -47.30 -47.76
CA GLU A 190 -24.12 -47.98 -47.90
C GLU A 190 -23.97 -49.39 -48.52
N ARG A 191 -22.86 -49.68 -49.21
CA ARG A 191 -22.53 -51.02 -49.73
C ARG A 191 -21.79 -51.90 -48.72
N LEU A 192 -21.31 -51.33 -47.62
CA LEU A 192 -20.74 -52.14 -46.54
C LEU A 192 -21.87 -52.89 -45.82
N PRO A 193 -21.69 -54.19 -45.52
CA PRO A 193 -22.68 -54.94 -44.74
C PRO A 193 -22.84 -54.30 -43.36
N GLU A 194 -24.09 -54.18 -42.89
CA GLU A 194 -24.39 -53.71 -41.54
C GLU A 194 -23.52 -54.50 -40.54
N LEU A 195 -22.74 -53.77 -39.74
CA LEU A 195 -21.90 -54.36 -38.72
C LEU A 195 -22.79 -55.09 -37.72
N GLN A 196 -22.79 -56.42 -37.77
CA GLN A 196 -23.49 -57.24 -36.79
C GLN A 196 -22.97 -56.91 -35.38
N PRO A 197 -23.83 -56.95 -34.34
CA PRO A 197 -23.40 -56.65 -32.97
C PRO A 197 -22.25 -57.54 -32.48
N ALA A 198 -22.04 -58.72 -33.08
CA ALA A 198 -20.92 -59.60 -32.81
C ALA A 198 -19.57 -59.06 -33.33
N THR A 199 -19.52 -58.41 -34.50
CA THR A 199 -18.28 -57.83 -35.05
C THR A 199 -17.91 -56.52 -34.37
N ILE A 200 -18.89 -55.74 -33.92
CA ILE A 200 -18.66 -54.55 -33.09
C ILE A 200 -18.02 -54.95 -31.76
N ASN A 201 -18.55 -55.98 -31.11
CA ASN A 201 -17.98 -56.53 -29.88
C ASN A 201 -16.57 -57.08 -30.10
N ALA A 202 -16.32 -57.78 -31.21
CA ALA A 202 -14.99 -58.29 -31.55
C ALA A 202 -13.97 -57.17 -31.83
N LEU A 203 -14.38 -56.05 -32.45
CA LEU A 203 -13.53 -54.89 -32.70
C LEU A 203 -13.26 -54.07 -31.43
N SER A 204 -14.25 -53.90 -30.55
CA SER A 204 -14.02 -53.33 -29.23
C SER A 204 -13.14 -54.22 -28.37
N GLN A 205 -13.32 -55.54 -28.42
CA GLN A 205 -12.44 -56.49 -27.73
C GLN A 205 -11.03 -56.51 -28.31
N LEU A 206 -10.86 -56.38 -29.63
CA LEU A 206 -9.54 -56.23 -30.27
C LEU A 206 -8.84 -54.94 -29.80
N ARG A 207 -9.60 -53.84 -29.70
CA ARG A 207 -9.10 -52.54 -29.25
C ARG A 207 -8.83 -52.47 -27.75
N ASP A 208 -9.56 -53.25 -26.95
CA ASP A 208 -9.32 -53.44 -25.52
C ASP A 208 -8.25 -54.52 -25.24
N SER A 209 -7.92 -55.37 -26.23
CA SER A 209 -6.92 -56.44 -26.13
C SER A 209 -5.50 -56.04 -26.51
N GLU A 210 -5.26 -54.78 -26.91
CA GLU A 210 -3.92 -54.21 -26.79
C GLU A 210 -3.63 -53.98 -25.30
N GLU A 211 -3.18 -55.05 -24.62
CA GLU A 211 -2.90 -55.18 -23.17
C GLU A 211 -1.80 -54.23 -22.64
N GLY A 212 -1.63 -53.04 -23.21
CA GLY A 212 -0.64 -52.04 -22.79
C GLY A 212 -1.06 -50.57 -22.90
N THR A 213 -2.09 -50.23 -23.66
CA THR A 213 -2.49 -48.81 -23.83
C THR A 213 -3.29 -48.32 -22.64
N ARG A 214 -2.80 -47.25 -21.99
CA ARG A 214 -3.39 -46.75 -20.73
C ARG A 214 -4.67 -45.99 -21.05
N GLN A 215 -5.69 -46.11 -20.21
CA GLN A 215 -7.04 -45.57 -20.47
C GLN A 215 -7.11 -44.06 -20.78
N TRP A 216 -6.09 -43.29 -20.38
CA TRP A 216 -5.99 -41.85 -20.66
C TRP A 216 -5.43 -41.51 -22.06
N GLU A 217 -4.90 -42.49 -22.78
CA GLU A 217 -4.39 -42.36 -24.16
C GLU A 217 -5.50 -42.55 -25.22
N LEU A 218 -6.68 -43.04 -24.81
CA LEU A 218 -7.85 -43.32 -25.65
C LEU A 218 -8.64 -42.06 -26.07
N GLY A 219 -8.08 -40.86 -25.82
CA GLY A 219 -8.67 -39.56 -26.15
C GLY A 219 -9.21 -38.79 -24.93
N LYS A 220 -9.82 -37.63 -25.19
CA LYS A 220 -10.26 -36.66 -24.16
C LYS A 220 -11.18 -37.28 -23.10
N THR A 221 -12.08 -38.17 -23.51
CA THR A 221 -13.02 -38.85 -22.61
C THR A 221 -12.34 -39.89 -21.72
N GLY A 222 -11.30 -40.55 -22.21
CA GLY A 222 -10.46 -41.47 -21.45
C GLY A 222 -9.67 -40.75 -20.35
N TYR A 223 -9.04 -39.62 -20.70
CA TYR A 223 -8.33 -38.78 -19.73
C TYR A 223 -9.24 -38.29 -18.59
N ILE A 224 -10.46 -37.84 -18.92
CA ILE A 224 -11.41 -37.36 -17.91
C ILE A 224 -11.80 -38.48 -16.95
N LYS A 225 -12.14 -39.67 -17.46
CA LYS A 225 -12.50 -40.83 -16.61
C LYS A 225 -11.36 -41.22 -15.68
N TRP A 226 -10.13 -41.28 -16.19
CA TRP A 226 -8.94 -41.55 -15.40
C TRP A 226 -8.70 -40.48 -14.33
N ALA A 227 -8.78 -39.19 -14.68
CA ALA A 227 -8.55 -38.09 -13.74
C ALA A 227 -9.61 -38.05 -12.63
N THR A 228 -10.88 -38.34 -12.97
CA THR A 228 -11.95 -38.45 -11.97
C THR A 228 -11.75 -39.65 -11.05
N ALA A 229 -11.30 -40.80 -11.59
CA ALA A 229 -11.01 -41.99 -10.79
C ALA A 229 -9.83 -41.76 -9.84
N GLN A 230 -8.80 -41.03 -10.28
CA GLN A 230 -7.65 -40.68 -9.44
C GLN A 230 -8.03 -39.72 -8.31
N LEU A 231 -8.91 -38.75 -8.58
CA LEU A 231 -9.42 -37.83 -7.55
C LEU A 231 -10.30 -38.55 -6.53
N LEU A 232 -11.15 -39.49 -6.99
CA LEU A 232 -11.97 -40.32 -6.11
C LEU A 232 -11.12 -41.25 -5.23
N ALA A 233 -10.12 -41.93 -5.81
CA ALA A 233 -9.19 -42.76 -5.05
C ALA A 233 -8.40 -41.97 -4.01
N LYS A 234 -8.06 -40.70 -4.31
CA LYS A 234 -7.39 -39.79 -3.37
C LYS A 234 -8.33 -39.25 -2.28
N ALA A 235 -9.61 -39.10 -2.59
CA ALA A 235 -10.64 -38.75 -1.61
C ALA A 235 -10.95 -39.91 -0.66
N ASP A 236 -11.02 -41.14 -1.18
CA ASP A 236 -11.24 -42.36 -0.38
C ASP A 236 -10.02 -42.72 0.48
N ALA A 237 -8.81 -42.43 0.02
CA ALA A 237 -7.58 -42.58 0.81
C ALA A 237 -7.35 -41.47 1.86
N GLY A 238 -8.19 -40.42 1.88
CA GLY A 238 -7.99 -39.20 2.69
C GLY A 238 -8.75 -39.13 4.02
N ALA A 239 -9.44 -40.19 4.45
CA ALA A 239 -10.28 -40.17 5.66
C ALA A 239 -9.60 -40.67 6.95
N GLN A 240 -8.33 -41.05 6.90
CA GLN A 240 -7.59 -41.57 8.06
C GLN A 240 -6.17 -41.01 8.12
N ASP A 241 -6.08 -39.71 8.39
CA ASP A 241 -5.12 -39.16 9.36
C ASP A 241 -5.29 -37.64 9.46
N LEU A 242 -5.54 -37.18 10.69
CA LEU A 242 -5.55 -35.78 11.06
C LEU A 242 -4.10 -35.29 11.16
N LEU A 243 -3.73 -34.42 10.22
CA LEU A 243 -2.68 -33.36 10.19
C LEU A 243 -1.79 -33.21 11.46
N PRO A 244 -0.46 -32.96 11.33
CA PRO A 244 0.01 -31.70 10.74
C PRO A 244 1.39 -31.72 10.04
N GLU A 245 1.49 -31.09 8.86
CA GLU A 245 2.51 -30.06 8.58
C GLU A 245 2.09 -29.30 7.32
N VAL A 246 1.24 -28.30 7.54
CA VAL A 246 0.88 -27.32 6.51
C VAL A 246 2.06 -26.36 6.40
N VAL A 247 3.04 -26.69 5.56
CA VAL A 247 3.96 -25.68 5.02
C VAL A 247 3.31 -25.08 3.78
N ASN A 248 2.70 -23.91 4.03
CA ASN A 248 2.44 -22.82 3.09
C ASN A 248 1.53 -23.07 1.88
N VAL A 249 0.23 -23.01 2.15
CA VAL A 249 -0.80 -22.59 1.18
C VAL A 249 -0.52 -21.18 0.61
N GLU A 250 0.24 -20.34 1.32
CA GLU A 250 0.69 -19.03 0.82
C GLU A 250 1.70 -19.12 -0.35
N GLN A 251 2.49 -20.19 -0.44
CA GLN A 251 3.43 -20.36 -1.56
C GLN A 251 2.72 -20.72 -2.86
N PHE A 252 1.56 -21.38 -2.81
CA PHE A 252 0.74 -21.64 -4.01
C PHE A 252 -0.01 -20.39 -4.49
N ALA A 253 -0.47 -19.53 -3.57
CA ALA A 253 -1.05 -18.24 -3.93
C ALA A 253 0.02 -17.28 -4.52
N ASN A 254 1.23 -17.28 -3.97
CA ASN A 254 2.33 -16.45 -4.44
C ASN A 254 2.95 -16.94 -5.76
N THR A 255 3.01 -18.26 -6.01
CA THR A 255 3.46 -18.81 -7.30
C THR A 255 2.42 -18.60 -8.40
N SER A 256 1.12 -18.67 -8.09
CA SER A 256 0.05 -18.25 -9.00
C SER A 256 0.12 -16.76 -9.34
N ALA A 257 0.36 -15.90 -8.34
CA ALA A 257 0.56 -14.47 -8.56
C ALA A 257 1.88 -14.14 -9.31
N ALA A 258 2.93 -14.94 -9.14
CA ALA A 258 4.19 -14.81 -9.88
C ALA A 258 4.06 -15.30 -11.33
N LEU A 259 3.33 -16.38 -11.59
CA LEU A 259 2.99 -16.85 -12.93
C LEU A 259 2.10 -15.86 -13.69
N ASP A 260 1.19 -15.17 -12.99
CA ASP A 260 0.35 -14.12 -13.58
C ASP A 260 1.15 -12.81 -13.85
N LYS A 261 2.23 -12.55 -13.11
CA LYS A 261 3.19 -11.46 -13.41
C LYS A 261 4.11 -11.80 -14.58
N VAL A 262 4.58 -13.04 -14.70
CA VAL A 262 5.41 -13.50 -15.83
C VAL A 262 4.59 -13.52 -17.13
N SER A 263 3.32 -13.95 -17.07
CA SER A 263 2.36 -13.88 -18.19
C SER A 263 2.11 -12.45 -18.66
N ARG A 264 1.98 -11.48 -17.75
CA ARG A 264 1.83 -10.05 -18.11
C ARG A 264 3.10 -9.42 -18.68
N ASN A 265 4.28 -9.82 -18.20
CA ASN A 265 5.55 -9.30 -18.73
C ASN A 265 5.86 -9.86 -20.13
N LEU A 266 5.48 -11.11 -20.43
CA LEU A 266 5.56 -11.67 -21.79
C LEU A 266 4.58 -10.97 -22.75
N SER A 267 3.39 -10.59 -22.28
CA SER A 267 2.43 -9.76 -23.03
C SER A 267 2.87 -8.31 -23.23
N PHE A 268 3.81 -7.79 -22.42
CA PHE A 268 4.34 -6.42 -22.56
C PHE A 268 5.56 -6.37 -23.49
N ALA A 269 6.35 -7.45 -23.55
CA ALA A 269 7.47 -7.57 -24.49
C ALA A 269 6.99 -7.71 -25.95
N ASP A 270 5.91 -8.45 -26.21
CA ASP A 270 5.30 -8.56 -27.55
C ASP A 270 4.62 -7.27 -28.04
N ALA A 271 4.37 -6.30 -27.15
CA ALA A 271 3.74 -5.02 -27.49
C ALA A 271 4.74 -3.88 -27.73
N MET A 272 6.05 -4.12 -27.55
CA MET A 272 7.11 -3.15 -27.80
C MET A 272 7.94 -3.43 -29.07
N ASP A 273 7.67 -4.53 -29.78
CA ASP A 273 8.33 -4.86 -31.06
C ASP A 273 7.46 -4.50 -32.30
N GLU A 274 6.34 -3.80 -32.09
CA GLU A 274 5.42 -3.31 -33.14
C GLU A 274 5.29 -1.77 -33.18
N THR A 275 6.35 -1.04 -32.81
CA THR A 275 6.51 0.40 -33.12
C THR A 275 7.90 0.69 -33.64
#